data_AF-A0A377LQ18-F1
#
_entry.id   AF-A0A377LQ18-F1
#
_cell.length_a   1.000
_cell.length_b   1.000
_cell.length_c   1.000
_cell.angle_alpha   90.00
_cell.angle_beta   90.00
_cell.angle_gamma   90.00
#
_symmetry.space_group_name_H-M   'P 1'
#
loop_
_entity.id
_entity.type
_entity.pdbx_description
1 polymer ?
#
loop_
_entity_poly.entity_id
_entity_poly.type
_entity_poly.pdbx_seq_one_letter_code
_entity_poly.pdbx_strand_id
1 'polypeptide(L)'
;MLEELALDYPLPKVILEYRGLAKLKSTYTDKLPLMINPKTGRVHTSYHQAVAATGRLSSTDPNLQNIPVRNEEGVAFVRRLLHLMTI
;
A
#
# COMPACT_ATOMS: atom_id res chain seq x y z
N MET A 1 -5.46 18.63 11.65
CA MET A 1 -4.11 19.13 11.99
C MET A 1 -3.13 19.32 10.81
N LEU A 2 -3.21 18.60 9.68
CA LEU A 2 -2.57 19.05 8.41
C LEU A 2 -3.58 19.15 7.26
N GLU A 3 -4.59 18.28 7.26
CA GLU A 3 -5.71 18.31 6.30
C GLU A 3 -6.57 19.57 6.43
N GLU A 4 -6.78 20.08 7.64
CA GLU A 4 -7.48 21.35 7.86
C GLU A 4 -6.69 22.56 7.34
N LEU A 5 -5.36 22.58 7.52
CA LEU A 5 -4.51 23.66 6.98
C LEU A 5 -4.34 23.60 5.46
N ALA A 6 -4.58 22.44 4.84
CA ALA A 6 -4.52 22.27 3.38
C ALA A 6 -5.73 22.89 2.65
N LEU A 7 -6.78 23.26 3.39
CA LEU A 7 -7.92 24.02 2.84
C LEU A 7 -7.56 25.48 2.59
N ASP A 8 -6.73 26.07 3.45
CA ASP A 8 -6.40 27.50 3.44
C ASP A 8 -5.05 27.82 2.78
N TYR A 9 -4.11 26.85 2.74
CA TYR A 9 -2.76 27.07 2.24
C TYR A 9 -2.34 26.03 1.19
N PRO A 10 -1.71 26.43 0.08
CA PRO A 10 -1.27 25.50 -0.98
C PRO A 10 -0.11 24.60 -0.55
N LEU A 11 0.74 25.02 0.41
CA LEU A 11 1.92 24.27 0.82
C LEU A 11 1.60 22.96 1.58
N PRO A 12 0.70 22.93 2.59
CA PRO A 12 0.25 21.69 3.21
C PRO A 12 -0.38 20.68 2.23
N LYS A 13 -1.07 21.17 1.19
CA LYS A 13 -1.64 20.32 0.13
C LYS A 13 -0.55 19.55 -0.64
N VAL A 14 0.50 20.26 -1.08
CA VAL A 14 1.65 19.64 -1.77
C VAL A 14 2.39 18.65 -0.87
N ILE A 15 2.50 18.95 0.43
CA ILE A 15 3.12 18.03 1.40
C ILE A 15 2.30 16.75 1.56
N LEU A 16 0.96 16.86 1.62
CA LEU A 16 0.08 15.68 1.70
C LEU A 16 0.16 14.82 0.44
N GLU A 17 0.18 15.44 -0.74
CA GLU A 17 0.36 14.76 -2.03
C GLU A 17 1.72 14.04 -2.09
N TYR A 18 2.81 14.73 -1.72
CA TYR A 18 4.15 14.14 -1.67
C TYR A 18 4.22 12.97 -0.69
N ARG A 19 3.62 13.07 0.50
CA ARG A 19 3.62 11.98 1.50
C ARG A 19 2.86 10.75 0.99
N GLY A 20 1.77 10.96 0.25
CA GLY A 20 1.02 9.88 -0.40
C GLY A 20 1.89 9.13 -1.42
N LEU A 21 2.52 9.88 -2.33
CA LEU A 21 3.39 9.32 -3.38
C LEU A 21 4.65 8.67 -2.80
N ALA A 22 5.31 9.31 -1.84
CA ALA A 22 6.51 8.78 -1.19
C ALA A 22 6.23 7.45 -0.46
N LYS A 23 5.06 7.32 0.17
CA LYS A 23 4.64 6.07 0.82
C LYS A 23 4.37 4.96 -0.19
N LEU A 24 3.69 5.28 -1.30
CA LEU A 24 3.47 4.34 -2.40
C LEU A 24 4.80 3.80 -2.95
N LYS A 25 5.74 4.70 -3.26
CA LYS A 25 7.06 4.35 -3.80
C LYS A 25 7.88 3.49 -2.83
N SER A 26 8.12 3.99 -1.62
CA SER A 26 9.03 3.36 -0.65
C SER A 26 8.52 2.04 -0.07
N THR A 27 7.21 1.90 0.11
CA THR A 27 6.63 0.72 0.75
C THR A 27 6.29 -0.34 -0.27
N TYR A 28 5.87 0.07 -1.48
CA TYR A 28 5.24 -0.85 -2.40
C TYR A 28 5.94 -0.93 -3.75
N THR A 29 6.34 0.16 -4.37
CA THR A 29 7.04 0.10 -5.67
C THR A 29 8.46 -0.48 -5.54
N ASP A 30 9.20 -0.08 -4.52
CA ASP A 30 10.62 -0.49 -4.38
C ASP A 30 10.76 -1.87 -3.72
N LYS A 31 9.87 -2.22 -2.78
CA LYS A 31 10.00 -3.45 -1.96
C LYS A 31 9.30 -4.67 -2.53
N LEU A 32 8.10 -4.53 -3.11
CA LEU A 32 7.34 -5.70 -3.61
C LEU A 32 8.08 -6.49 -4.68
N PRO A 33 8.76 -5.87 -5.67
CA PRO A 33 9.50 -6.63 -6.68
C PRO A 33 10.58 -7.53 -6.07
N LEU A 34 11.19 -7.10 -4.96
CA LEU A 34 12.20 -7.87 -4.22
C LEU A 34 11.60 -9.05 -3.43
N MET A 35 10.29 -9.02 -3.18
CA MET A 35 9.54 -10.07 -2.47
C MET A 35 8.85 -11.05 -3.42
N ILE A 36 9.04 -10.90 -4.74
CA ILE A 36 8.52 -11.86 -5.73
C ILE A 36 9.29 -13.17 -5.57
N ASN A 37 8.57 -14.25 -5.30
CA ASN A 37 9.15 -15.57 -5.25
C ASN A 37 9.60 -15.97 -6.68
N PRO A 38 10.90 -16.25 -6.91
CA PRO A 38 11.43 -16.51 -8.24
C PRO A 38 10.90 -17.80 -8.86
N LYS A 39 10.41 -18.75 -8.05
CA LYS A 39 9.85 -20.01 -8.53
C LYS A 39 8.40 -19.86 -9.01
N THR A 40 7.63 -19.00 -8.35
CA THR A 40 6.20 -18.84 -8.65
C THR A 40 5.89 -17.55 -9.40
N GLY A 41 6.83 -16.60 -9.49
CA GLY A 41 6.60 -15.27 -10.06
C GLY A 41 5.59 -14.42 -9.28
N ARG A 42 5.33 -14.77 -8.01
CA ARG A 42 4.23 -14.21 -7.20
C ARG A 42 4.69 -13.70 -5.85
N VAL A 43 3.92 -12.78 -5.29
CA VAL A 43 4.10 -12.26 -3.93
C VAL A 43 3.24 -13.07 -2.97
N HIS A 44 3.84 -13.57 -1.90
CA HIS A 44 3.15 -14.35 -0.86
C HIS A 44 3.07 -13.51 0.41
N THR A 45 1.87 -13.20 0.88
CA THR A 45 1.64 -12.50 2.15
C THR A 45 1.24 -13.51 3.23
N SER A 46 1.55 -13.22 4.49
CA SER A 46 1.12 -14.02 5.64
C SER A 46 -0.10 -13.40 6.30
N TYR A 47 -1.19 -14.16 6.40
CA TYR A 47 -2.39 -13.72 7.11
C TYR A 47 -2.39 -14.23 8.55
N HIS A 48 -2.41 -13.32 9.51
CA HIS A 48 -2.53 -13.63 10.93
C HIS A 48 -3.96 -13.36 11.39
N GLN A 49 -4.68 -14.44 11.69
CA GLN A 49 -6.06 -14.41 12.18
C GLN A 49 -6.16 -14.17 13.69
N ALA A 50 -5.08 -14.44 14.43
CA ALA A 50 -5.08 -14.43 15.90
C ALA A 50 -4.65 -13.10 16.56
N VAL A 51 -4.41 -12.04 15.79
CA VAL A 51 -3.79 -10.79 16.30
C VAL A 51 -4.82 -9.69 16.60
N ALA A 52 -5.92 -9.60 15.84
CA ALA A 52 -6.93 -8.57 16.08
C ALA A 52 -8.01 -9.07 17.05
N ALA A 53 -8.21 -8.37 18.17
CA ALA A 53 -9.26 -8.65 19.16
C ALA A 53 -10.69 -8.66 18.57
N THR A 54 -10.87 -8.16 17.34
CA THR A 54 -12.15 -8.04 16.63
C THR A 54 -12.39 -9.12 15.58
N GLY A 55 -11.45 -10.06 15.39
CA GLY A 55 -11.56 -11.13 14.37
C GLY A 55 -11.19 -10.71 12.94
N ARG A 56 -10.63 -9.51 12.74
CA ARG A 56 -10.08 -9.09 11.44
C ARG A 56 -8.77 -9.82 11.14
N LEU A 57 -8.60 -10.31 9.91
CA LEU A 57 -7.31 -10.80 9.43
C LEU A 57 -6.31 -9.63 9.39
N SER A 58 -5.08 -9.85 9.80
CA SER A 58 -3.95 -8.92 9.59
C SER A 58 -2.96 -9.54 8.59
N SER A 59 -2.33 -8.75 7.73
CA SER A 59 -1.38 -9.26 6.72
C SER A 59 0.03 -8.72 6.97
N THR A 60 1.04 -9.58 6.96
CA THR A 60 2.46 -9.19 7.03
C THR A 60 3.25 -9.76 5.86
N ASP A 61 4.37 -9.11 5.55
CA ASP A 61 5.38 -9.56 4.58
C ASP A 61 4.83 -9.94 3.20
N PRO A 62 4.23 -9.02 2.43
CA PRO A 62 3.99 -7.60 2.73
C PRO A 62 2.59 -7.33 3.30
N ASN A 63 2.40 -6.17 3.95
CA ASN A 63 1.06 -5.75 4.43
C ASN A 63 0.25 -5.13 3.28
N LEU A 64 -0.77 -5.87 2.84
CA LEU A 64 -1.61 -5.54 1.69
C LEU A 64 -2.91 -4.83 2.07
N GLN A 65 -3.21 -4.68 3.36
CA GLN A 65 -4.45 -4.04 3.82
C GLN A 65 -4.40 -2.50 3.73
N ASN A 66 -3.19 -1.95 3.68
CA ASN A 66 -2.96 -0.51 3.78
C ASN A 66 -2.53 0.14 2.45
N ILE A 67 -2.81 -0.49 1.31
CA ILE A 67 -2.45 0.07 0.01
C ILE A 67 -3.34 1.29 -0.27
N PRO A 68 -2.78 2.49 -0.50
CA PRO A 68 -3.59 3.67 -0.77
C PRO A 68 -4.25 3.58 -2.17
N VAL A 69 -5.58 3.66 -2.20
CA VAL A 69 -6.42 3.54 -3.43
C VAL A 69 -7.08 4.87 -3.81
N ARG A 70 -6.55 6.00 -3.35
CA ARG A 70 -7.24 7.31 -3.44
C ARG A 70 -7.06 8.02 -4.79
N ASN A 71 -6.19 7.52 -5.65
CA ASN A 71 -5.74 8.14 -6.88
C ASN A 71 -5.49 7.08 -7.96
N GLU A 72 -5.59 7.47 -9.24
CA GLU A 72 -5.52 6.54 -10.39
C GLU A 72 -4.25 5.68 -10.40
N GLU A 73 -3.11 6.27 -10.01
CA GLU A 73 -1.84 5.54 -9.87
C GLU A 73 -1.91 4.45 -8.80
N GLY A 74 -2.55 4.73 -7.66
CA GLY A 74 -2.78 3.75 -6.60
C GLY A 74 -3.70 2.61 -7.07
N VAL A 75 -4.74 2.94 -7.84
CA VAL A 75 -5.64 1.94 -8.45
C VAL A 75 -4.91 1.07 -9.47
N ALA A 76 -4.14 1.67 -10.37
CA ALA A 76 -3.33 0.94 -11.36
C ALA A 76 -2.29 0.05 -10.67
N PHE A 77 -1.68 0.54 -9.59
CA PHE A 77 -0.75 -0.20 -8.77
C PHE A 77 -1.40 -1.43 -8.12
N VAL A 78 -2.56 -1.25 -7.45
CA VAL A 78 -3.34 -2.36 -6.87
C VAL A 78 -3.71 -3.38 -7.93
N ARG A 79 -4.16 -2.94 -9.12
CA ARG A 79 -4.46 -3.85 -10.23
C ARG A 79 -3.26 -4.70 -10.62
N ARG A 80 -2.07 -4.10 -10.74
CA ARG A 80 -0.86 -4.84 -11.08
C ARG A 80 -0.42 -5.79 -9.97
N LEU A 81 -0.60 -5.39 -8.72
CA LEU A 81 -0.36 -6.23 -7.55
C LEU A 81 -1.25 -7.47 -7.51
N LEU A 82 -2.55 -7.30 -7.79
CA LEU A 82 -3.50 -8.40 -7.86
C LEU A 82 -3.08 -9.44 -8.90
N HIS A 83 -2.58 -9.02 -10.07
CA HIS A 83 -2.04 -9.93 -11.08
C HIS A 83 -0.82 -10.73 -10.62
N LEU A 84 -0.01 -10.18 -9.70
CA LEU A 84 1.13 -10.87 -9.10
C LEU A 84 0.74 -11.83 -7.96
N MET A 85 -0.56 -11.96 -7.65
CA MET A 85 -1.07 -12.75 -6.53
C MET A 85 -2.08 -13.84 -6.92
N THR A 86 -2.80 -13.71 -8.03
CA THR A 86 -3.81 -14.71 -8.43
C THR A 86 -3.15 -16.01 -8.90
N ILE A 87 -3.68 -17.14 -8.39
CA ILE A 87 -3.30 -18.55 -8.65
C ILE A 87 -3.31 -18.88 -10.14
#